data_AF-A0A1E4MHV3-F1
#
_entry.id   AF-A0A1E4MHV3-F1
#
_cell.length_a   1.000
_cell.length_b   1.000
_cell.length_c   1.000
_cell.angle_alpha   90.00
_cell.angle_beta   90.00
_cell.angle_gamma   90.00
#
_symmetry.space_group_name_H-M   'P 1'
#
loop_
_entity.id
_entity.type
_entity.pdbx_description
1 polymer ?
#
loop_
_entity_poly.entity_id
_entity_poly.type
_entity_poly.pdbx_seq_one_letter_code
_entity_poly.pdbx_strand_id
1 'polypeptide(L)'
;MITGWDWRGPEKGEGDWPASLDELAAGARRVELSRAELAGTDKWEPLLQGHRGEARAGFVPLAQLAQFRRGIATGANGFFLLNAQKVADLGIDPARCLPCVGRATAVRGLIWRGGGDGLLLNLSDPLMPAEAAYVAQGEAQGLPSRYILAHRQPWYGMEQRAVAPIWGAVFARGALRFIHNAAGWSNLTCFHGIYPFSDDPLLHQALVLCLNCDSVRAASRLHGRVYGGGLNKFEPNDLKGLMVPDLRLADRALLAEMAAHLALLDAAPEDEARRRKADELAEEVASRG
;
A
#
# COMPACT_ATOMS: atom_id res chain seq x y z
N MET A 1 17.69 16.85 27.97
CA MET A 1 17.92 15.54 27.35
C MET A 1 16.91 14.57 27.93
N ILE A 2 16.25 13.79 27.07
CA ILE A 2 15.27 12.77 27.44
C ILE A 2 15.89 11.43 27.02
N THR A 3 15.95 10.48 27.95
CA THR A 3 16.51 9.16 27.70
C THR A 3 15.38 8.16 27.44
N GLY A 4 15.47 7.45 26.33
CA GLY A 4 14.62 6.32 25.98
C GLY A 4 15.44 5.03 25.90
N TRP A 5 14.75 3.90 25.96
CA TRP A 5 15.32 2.57 25.75
C TRP A 5 14.52 1.87 24.66
N ASP A 6 15.19 1.36 23.64
CA ASP A 6 14.60 0.54 22.57
C ASP A 6 15.14 -0.89 22.68
N TRP A 7 14.24 -1.88 22.72
CA TRP A 7 14.61 -3.29 22.66
C TRP A 7 13.80 -3.97 21.58
N ARG A 8 14.51 -4.44 20.55
CA ARG A 8 13.93 -5.23 19.46
C ARG A 8 14.17 -6.68 19.83
N GLY A 9 13.14 -7.33 20.36
CA GLY A 9 13.24 -8.71 20.75
C GLY A 9 13.67 -9.66 19.63
N PRO A 10 13.96 -10.92 19.96
CA PRO A 10 14.34 -11.93 18.98
C PRO A 10 13.35 -11.99 17.82
N GLU A 11 13.86 -12.19 16.59
CA GLU A 11 12.98 -12.46 15.44
C GLU A 11 12.21 -13.76 15.68
N LYS A 12 11.00 -13.87 15.11
CA LYS A 12 10.09 -15.00 15.39
C LYS A 12 10.76 -16.34 15.02
N GLY A 13 11.10 -17.12 16.04
CA GLY A 13 11.69 -18.46 15.86
C GLY A 13 13.22 -18.50 16.01
N GLU A 14 13.88 -17.36 16.26
CA GLU A 14 15.32 -17.28 16.47
C GLU A 14 15.62 -16.54 17.77
N GLY A 15 16.20 -17.24 18.75
CA GLY A 15 16.75 -16.66 19.98
C GLY A 15 15.87 -16.81 21.23
N ASP A 16 16.52 -16.79 22.38
CA ASP A 16 15.89 -16.84 23.69
C ASP A 16 15.37 -15.47 24.11
N TRP A 17 14.20 -15.45 24.74
CA TRP A 17 13.70 -14.25 25.41
C TRP A 17 14.55 -14.00 26.66
N PRO A 18 14.84 -12.74 27.01
CA PRO A 18 15.61 -12.42 28.21
C PRO A 18 14.92 -13.00 29.44
N ALA A 19 15.68 -13.77 30.23
CA ALA A 19 15.19 -14.48 31.40
C ALA A 19 15.00 -13.56 32.61
N SER A 20 15.48 -12.31 32.53
CA SER A 20 15.38 -11.30 33.58
C SER A 20 15.27 -9.89 33.03
N LEU A 21 14.85 -8.95 33.89
CA LEU A 21 14.86 -7.52 33.57
C LEU A 21 16.29 -6.99 33.36
N ASP A 22 17.28 -7.57 34.03
CA ASP A 22 18.69 -7.19 33.87
C ASP A 22 19.22 -7.59 32.49
N GLU A 23 18.86 -8.78 32.01
CA GLU A 23 19.17 -9.23 30.64
C GLU A 23 18.45 -8.39 29.58
N LEU A 24 17.18 -8.05 29.82
CA LEU A 24 16.42 -7.15 28.96
C LEU A 24 17.09 -5.76 28.89
N ALA A 25 17.47 -5.20 30.04
CA ALA A 25 18.13 -3.91 30.12
C ALA A 25 19.53 -3.91 29.47
N ALA A 26 20.28 -5.00 29.60
CA ALA A 26 21.57 -5.18 28.94
C ALA A 26 21.46 -5.28 27.41
N GLY A 27 20.37 -5.87 26.90
CA GLY A 27 20.07 -5.94 25.47
C GLY A 27 19.42 -4.69 24.90
N ALA A 28 18.93 -3.77 25.74
CA ALA A 28 18.22 -2.58 25.30
C ALA A 28 19.18 -1.49 24.84
N ARG A 29 18.92 -0.92 23.66
CA ARG A 29 19.65 0.23 23.14
C ARG A 29 19.16 1.49 23.85
N ARG A 30 20.08 2.16 24.55
CA ARG A 30 19.83 3.51 25.08
C ARG A 30 19.81 4.52 23.92
N VAL A 31 18.77 5.35 23.86
CA VAL A 31 18.63 6.43 22.88
C VAL A 31 18.45 7.75 23.60
N GLU A 32 19.26 8.73 23.22
CA GLU A 32 19.20 10.07 23.79
C GLU A 32 18.47 11.01 22.82
N LEU A 33 17.37 11.61 23.27
CA LEU A 33 16.53 12.49 22.47
C LEU A 33 16.48 13.87 23.12
N SER A 34 16.52 14.93 22.32
CA SER A 34 16.26 16.27 22.80
C SER A 34 14.76 16.55 22.87
N ARG A 35 14.35 17.51 23.72
CA ARG A 35 12.96 17.96 23.77
C ARG A 35 12.51 18.55 22.43
N ALA A 36 13.43 19.22 21.72
CA ALA A 36 13.15 19.79 20.40
C ALA A 36 12.87 18.69 19.36
N GLU A 37 13.60 17.57 19.41
CA GLU A 37 13.37 16.43 18.51
C GLU A 37 12.02 15.76 18.75
N LEU A 38 11.65 15.55 20.02
CA LEU A 38 10.34 14.99 20.36
C LEU A 38 9.19 15.93 20.00
N ALA A 39 9.37 17.24 20.21
CA ALA A 39 8.35 18.25 19.90
C ALA A 39 8.24 18.52 18.38
N GLY A 40 9.29 18.25 17.62
CA GLY A 40 9.38 18.51 16.19
C GLY A 40 8.98 17.32 15.29
N THR A 41 8.61 16.17 15.86
CA THR A 41 8.13 15.01 15.10
C THR A 41 6.71 14.63 15.50
N ASP A 42 5.91 14.20 14.53
CA ASP A 42 4.58 13.66 14.77
C ASP A 42 4.62 12.23 15.36
N LYS A 43 5.76 11.53 15.22
CA LYS A 43 5.94 10.15 15.69
C LYS A 43 7.28 9.95 16.36
N TRP A 44 7.25 9.42 17.58
CA TRP A 44 8.46 9.14 18.36
C TRP A 44 9.08 7.78 18.03
N GLU A 45 8.30 6.82 17.53
CA GLU A 45 8.77 5.46 17.21
C GLU A 45 10.04 5.44 16.34
N PRO A 46 10.14 6.20 15.22
CA PRO A 46 11.36 6.23 14.42
C PRO A 46 12.55 6.83 15.18
N LEU A 47 12.32 7.86 16.00
CA LEU A 47 13.36 8.49 16.81
C LEU A 47 13.90 7.54 17.88
N LEU A 48 13.01 6.82 18.57
CA LEU A 48 13.37 5.80 19.56
C LEU A 48 14.13 4.65 18.92
N GLN A 49 13.83 4.34 17.67
CA GLN A 49 14.53 3.35 16.87
C GLN A 49 15.87 3.88 16.29
N GLY A 50 16.27 5.11 16.62
CA GLY A 50 17.51 5.75 16.16
C GLY A 50 17.46 6.25 14.71
N HIS A 51 16.28 6.32 14.10
CA HIS A 51 16.10 6.82 12.73
C HIS A 51 15.71 8.29 12.79
N ARG A 52 16.72 9.15 12.57
CA ARG A 52 16.53 10.60 12.50
C ARG A 52 16.40 11.08 11.06
N GLY A 53 15.46 10.49 10.31
CA GLY A 53 15.07 10.92 8.95
C GLY A 53 16.15 11.64 8.16
N GLU A 54 17.32 11.00 8.01
CA GLU A 54 18.50 11.70 7.48
C GLU A 54 18.22 12.10 6.03
N ALA A 55 18.48 13.37 5.72
CA ALA A 55 18.37 13.88 4.37
C ALA A 55 19.41 13.19 3.50
N ARG A 56 18.97 12.19 2.74
CA ARG A 56 19.81 11.49 1.78
C ARG A 56 19.79 12.26 0.45
N ALA A 57 20.96 12.66 -0.04
CA ALA A 57 21.08 13.34 -1.33
C ALA A 57 20.41 12.52 -2.44
N GLY A 58 19.64 13.19 -3.31
CA GLY A 58 18.88 12.54 -4.37
C GLY A 58 17.63 11.77 -3.95
N PHE A 59 17.24 11.80 -2.67
CA PHE A 59 15.99 11.21 -2.17
C PHE A 59 14.99 12.29 -1.75
N VAL A 60 13.72 12.04 -2.01
CA VAL A 60 12.59 12.90 -1.61
C VAL A 60 11.51 12.10 -0.90
N PRO A 61 10.70 12.72 -0.02
CA PRO A 61 9.49 12.10 0.49
C PRO A 61 8.57 11.72 -0.67
N LEU A 62 7.99 10.52 -0.63
CA LEU A 62 7.07 10.03 -1.67
C LEU A 62 5.88 10.97 -1.90
N ALA A 63 5.48 11.73 -0.88
CA ALA A 63 4.46 12.78 -1.01
C ALA A 63 4.82 13.92 -2.00
N GLN A 64 6.10 14.09 -2.36
CA GLN A 64 6.50 15.01 -3.43
C GLN A 64 6.27 14.44 -4.83
N LEU A 65 6.16 13.11 -4.96
CA LEU A 65 5.99 12.43 -6.26
C LEU A 65 4.56 11.92 -6.48
N ALA A 66 3.77 11.71 -5.43
CA ALA A 66 2.43 11.13 -5.54
C ALA A 66 1.44 11.60 -4.46
N GLN A 67 0.15 11.51 -4.80
CA GLN A 67 -0.95 11.57 -3.82
C GLN A 67 -1.37 10.17 -3.38
N PHE A 68 -1.93 10.08 -2.18
CA PHE A 68 -2.39 8.82 -1.59
C PHE A 68 -3.86 8.89 -1.23
N ARG A 69 -4.56 7.79 -1.47
CA ARG A 69 -5.95 7.60 -1.05
C ARG A 69 -6.14 6.17 -0.56
N ARG A 70 -7.01 5.97 0.43
CA ARG A 70 -7.48 4.63 0.77
C ARG A 70 -8.23 4.02 -0.42
N GLY A 71 -8.21 2.69 -0.54
CA GLY A 71 -9.10 1.96 -1.43
C GLY A 71 -10.58 2.15 -1.10
N ILE A 72 -11.46 1.69 -2.00
CA ILE A 72 -12.91 1.83 -1.88
C ILE A 72 -13.40 1.05 -0.66
N ALA A 73 -14.13 1.71 0.23
CA ALA A 73 -14.75 1.08 1.39
C ALA A 73 -16.22 0.85 1.08
N THR A 74 -16.63 -0.40 0.84
CA THR A 74 -18.02 -0.68 0.43
C THR A 74 -19.01 -0.69 1.59
N GLY A 75 -18.57 -0.98 2.83
CA GLY A 75 -19.46 -1.22 3.97
C GLY A 75 -20.20 -2.58 3.95
N ALA A 76 -20.23 -3.25 2.80
CA ALA A 76 -20.82 -4.58 2.64
C ALA A 76 -20.18 -5.30 1.44
N ASN A 77 -18.94 -5.77 1.59
CA ASN A 77 -18.20 -6.38 0.47
C ASN A 77 -18.98 -7.54 -0.19
N GLY A 78 -19.71 -8.34 0.59
CA GLY A 78 -20.50 -9.46 0.04
C GLY A 78 -21.71 -9.04 -0.81
N PHE A 79 -22.16 -7.79 -0.70
CA PHE A 79 -23.22 -7.22 -1.55
C PHE A 79 -22.63 -6.52 -2.76
N PHE A 80 -21.56 -5.73 -2.58
CA PHE A 80 -21.02 -4.88 -3.63
C PHE A 80 -19.96 -5.54 -4.50
N LEU A 81 -19.20 -6.51 -4.00
CA LEU A 81 -18.16 -7.20 -4.75
C LEU A 81 -18.62 -8.60 -5.12
N LEU A 82 -19.11 -8.73 -6.34
CA LEU A 82 -19.65 -9.97 -6.90
C LEU A 82 -18.64 -10.61 -7.83
N ASN A 83 -18.91 -11.85 -8.24
CA ASN A 83 -18.21 -12.46 -9.37
C ASN A 83 -19.08 -12.45 -10.63
N ALA A 84 -18.47 -12.75 -11.78
CA ALA A 84 -19.16 -12.75 -13.07
C ALA A 84 -20.40 -13.65 -13.10
N GLN A 85 -20.34 -14.83 -12.48
CA GLN A 85 -21.48 -15.74 -12.40
C GLN A 85 -22.65 -15.11 -11.63
N LYS A 86 -22.38 -14.55 -10.45
CA LYS A 86 -23.43 -13.93 -9.62
C LYS A 86 -24.06 -12.72 -10.30
N VAL A 87 -23.28 -11.93 -11.03
CA VAL A 87 -23.80 -10.80 -11.83
C VAL A 87 -24.74 -11.31 -12.92
N ALA A 88 -24.35 -12.37 -13.64
CA ALA A 88 -25.19 -13.00 -14.66
C ALA A 88 -26.48 -13.60 -14.08
N ASP A 89 -26.39 -14.33 -12.94
CA ASP A 89 -27.54 -14.94 -12.27
C ASP A 89 -28.57 -13.89 -11.80
N LEU A 90 -28.08 -12.70 -11.42
CA LEU A 90 -28.93 -11.58 -11.01
C LEU A 90 -29.53 -10.83 -12.21
N GLY A 91 -29.07 -11.09 -13.44
CA GLY A 91 -29.48 -10.36 -14.63
C GLY A 91 -29.01 -8.89 -14.62
N ILE A 92 -27.95 -8.58 -13.89
CA ILE A 92 -27.37 -7.22 -13.84
C ILE A 92 -26.41 -7.08 -15.03
N ASP A 93 -26.53 -5.96 -15.74
CA ASP A 93 -25.62 -5.65 -16.84
C ASP A 93 -24.17 -5.50 -16.32
N PRO A 94 -23.18 -6.22 -16.87
CA PRO A 94 -21.78 -6.05 -16.51
C PRO A 94 -21.27 -4.60 -16.64
N ALA A 95 -21.87 -3.76 -17.49
CA ALA A 95 -21.54 -2.34 -17.60
C ALA A 95 -21.87 -1.54 -16.32
N ARG A 96 -22.71 -2.09 -15.43
CA ARG A 96 -23.00 -1.55 -14.09
C ARG A 96 -21.98 -2.02 -13.05
N CYS A 97 -20.92 -2.69 -13.47
CA CYS A 97 -19.85 -3.15 -12.62
C CYS A 97 -18.51 -2.56 -13.04
N LEU A 98 -17.60 -2.44 -12.07
CA LEU A 98 -16.20 -2.11 -12.31
C LEU A 98 -15.32 -3.31 -11.94
N PRO A 99 -14.36 -3.73 -12.77
CA PRO A 99 -13.38 -4.73 -12.36
C PRO A 99 -12.64 -4.28 -11.10
N CYS A 100 -12.64 -5.13 -10.07
CA CYS A 100 -12.18 -4.73 -8.75
C CYS A 100 -11.49 -5.85 -7.96
N VAL A 101 -10.39 -5.51 -7.31
CA VAL A 101 -9.69 -6.38 -6.37
C VAL A 101 -10.17 -6.11 -4.94
N GLY A 102 -10.83 -7.11 -4.34
CA GLY A 102 -11.28 -7.05 -2.94
C GLY A 102 -10.39 -7.70 -1.90
N ARG A 103 -9.40 -8.50 -2.33
CA ARG A 103 -8.54 -9.28 -1.44
C ARG A 103 -7.08 -9.13 -1.85
N ALA A 104 -6.22 -8.81 -0.89
CA ALA A 104 -4.78 -8.65 -1.16
C ALA A 104 -4.12 -9.95 -1.66
N THR A 105 -4.64 -11.11 -1.26
CA THR A 105 -4.15 -12.44 -1.66
C THR A 105 -4.46 -12.79 -3.11
N ALA A 106 -5.41 -12.11 -3.76
CA ALA A 106 -5.70 -12.30 -5.17
C ALA A 106 -4.59 -11.74 -6.08
N VAL A 107 -3.81 -10.78 -5.56
CA VAL A 107 -2.74 -10.13 -6.31
C VAL A 107 -1.41 -10.75 -5.92
N ARG A 108 -0.74 -11.36 -6.90
CA ARG A 108 0.63 -11.91 -6.78
C ARG A 108 1.60 -11.09 -7.63
N GLY A 109 2.88 -11.14 -7.28
CA GLY A 109 3.91 -10.36 -7.95
C GLY A 109 3.89 -8.87 -7.60
N LEU A 110 4.70 -8.13 -8.34
CA LEU A 110 4.85 -6.67 -8.34
C LEU A 110 4.09 -6.02 -9.50
N ILE A 111 3.71 -6.78 -10.54
CA ILE A 111 2.90 -6.28 -11.67
C ILE A 111 1.58 -7.05 -11.75
N TRP A 112 0.48 -6.36 -11.49
CA TRP A 112 -0.87 -6.92 -11.64
C TRP A 112 -1.40 -6.71 -13.06
N ARG A 113 -1.54 -7.80 -13.81
CA ARG A 113 -2.02 -7.81 -15.20
C ARG A 113 -3.49 -8.23 -15.34
N GLY A 114 -4.18 -8.48 -14.23
CA GLY A 114 -5.56 -8.98 -14.20
C GLY A 114 -5.63 -10.48 -13.90
N GLY A 115 -6.80 -11.08 -14.17
CA GLY A 115 -7.04 -12.52 -13.94
C GLY A 115 -7.87 -12.85 -12.69
N GLY A 116 -8.51 -11.85 -12.07
CA GLY A 116 -9.56 -12.08 -11.07
C GLY A 116 -10.95 -12.15 -11.68
N ASP A 117 -11.96 -12.41 -10.85
CA ASP A 117 -13.38 -12.40 -11.23
C ASP A 117 -14.20 -11.33 -10.50
N GLY A 118 -13.55 -10.48 -9.69
CA GLY A 118 -14.19 -9.47 -8.87
C GLY A 118 -14.79 -8.33 -9.68
N LEU A 119 -16.10 -8.13 -9.51
CA LEU A 119 -16.91 -7.08 -10.12
C LEU A 119 -17.56 -6.26 -9.01
N LEU A 120 -17.15 -4.99 -8.91
CA LEU A 120 -17.71 -4.02 -7.97
C LEU A 120 -18.96 -3.40 -8.57
N LEU A 121 -20.11 -3.62 -7.97
CA LEU A 121 -21.36 -2.94 -8.33
C LEU A 121 -21.19 -1.43 -8.22
N ASN A 122 -21.45 -0.74 -9.32
CA ASN A 122 -21.39 0.69 -9.47
C ASN A 122 -22.71 1.18 -10.08
N LEU A 123 -23.80 0.96 -9.33
CA LEU A 123 -25.15 1.30 -9.76
C LEU A 123 -25.33 2.82 -9.81
N SER A 124 -26.08 3.28 -10.80
CA SER A 124 -26.51 4.66 -10.96
C SER A 124 -27.96 4.72 -11.40
N ASP A 125 -28.68 5.74 -10.95
CA ASP A 125 -30.07 5.94 -11.33
C ASP A 125 -30.20 6.35 -12.81
N PRO A 126 -31.30 5.98 -13.49
CA PRO A 126 -32.37 5.09 -13.01
C PRO A 126 -31.91 3.63 -12.90
N LEU A 127 -32.42 2.92 -11.89
CA LEU A 127 -32.21 1.48 -11.74
C LEU A 127 -33.03 0.68 -12.75
N MET A 128 -32.41 -0.34 -13.34
CA MET A 128 -33.09 -1.35 -14.13
C MET A 128 -33.85 -2.34 -13.22
N PRO A 129 -34.85 -3.09 -13.72
CA PRO A 129 -35.66 -3.99 -12.88
C PRO A 129 -34.83 -5.00 -12.07
N ALA A 130 -33.80 -5.60 -12.67
CA ALA A 130 -32.89 -6.52 -11.99
C ALA A 130 -32.06 -5.84 -10.88
N GLU A 131 -31.58 -4.62 -11.15
CA GLU A 131 -30.82 -3.81 -10.19
C GLU A 131 -31.71 -3.41 -9.01
N ALA A 132 -32.94 -2.95 -9.29
CA ALA A 132 -33.93 -2.59 -8.27
C ALA A 132 -34.32 -3.81 -7.40
N ALA A 133 -34.52 -4.98 -8.01
CA ALA A 133 -34.78 -6.21 -7.28
C ALA A 133 -33.60 -6.60 -6.36
N TYR A 134 -32.36 -6.41 -6.82
CA TYR A 134 -31.17 -6.70 -6.02
C TYR A 134 -30.98 -5.68 -4.88
N VAL A 135 -31.24 -4.39 -5.13
CA VAL A 135 -31.27 -3.34 -4.10
C VAL A 135 -32.30 -3.68 -3.03
N ALA A 136 -33.52 -4.06 -3.39
CA ALA A 136 -34.56 -4.47 -2.44
C ALA A 136 -34.13 -5.67 -1.56
N GLN A 137 -33.35 -6.62 -2.10
CA GLN A 137 -32.76 -7.70 -1.30
C GLN A 137 -31.77 -7.16 -0.26
N GLY A 138 -30.96 -6.15 -0.62
CA GLY A 138 -30.05 -5.49 0.31
C GLY A 138 -30.79 -4.71 1.41
N GLU A 139 -31.91 -4.10 1.08
CA GLU A 139 -32.80 -3.43 2.05
C GLU A 139 -33.40 -4.41 3.04
N ALA A 140 -33.91 -5.55 2.54
CA ALA A 140 -34.43 -6.64 3.39
C ALA A 140 -33.36 -7.23 4.33
N GLN A 141 -32.08 -7.16 3.96
CA GLN A 141 -30.94 -7.57 4.79
C GLN A 141 -30.51 -6.51 5.82
N GLY A 142 -31.19 -5.35 5.85
CA GLY A 142 -30.82 -4.25 6.73
C GLY A 142 -29.48 -3.60 6.37
N LEU A 143 -29.00 -3.73 5.13
CA LEU A 143 -27.76 -3.08 4.69
C LEU A 143 -27.81 -1.54 4.83
N PRO A 144 -28.91 -0.84 4.54
CA PRO A 144 -28.97 0.62 4.66
C PRO A 144 -28.66 1.16 6.06
N SER A 145 -28.86 0.37 7.13
CA SER A 145 -28.60 0.81 8.51
C SER A 145 -27.13 0.67 8.92
N ARG A 146 -26.30 -0.01 8.12
CA ARG A 146 -24.87 -0.15 8.42
C ARG A 146 -24.18 1.21 8.33
N TYR A 147 -23.25 1.47 9.24
CA TYR A 147 -22.59 2.77 9.40
C TYR A 147 -22.17 3.43 8.08
N ILE A 148 -21.38 2.78 7.23
CA ILE A 148 -20.93 3.38 5.95
C ILE A 148 -22.10 3.64 4.98
N LEU A 149 -23.07 2.72 4.92
CA LEU A 149 -24.17 2.76 3.95
C LEU A 149 -25.25 3.77 4.34
N ALA A 150 -25.51 3.92 5.64
CA ALA A 150 -26.46 4.88 6.20
C ALA A 150 -26.10 6.34 5.87
N HIS A 151 -24.82 6.62 5.60
CA HIS A 151 -24.34 7.96 5.23
C HIS A 151 -24.28 8.19 3.71
N ARG A 152 -24.71 7.23 2.88
CA ARG A 152 -24.75 7.37 1.42
C ARG A 152 -26.15 7.72 0.94
N GLN A 153 -26.21 8.48 -0.15
CA GLN A 153 -27.46 8.86 -0.80
C GLN A 153 -27.31 8.68 -2.32
N PRO A 154 -27.98 7.70 -2.94
CA PRO A 154 -28.70 6.58 -2.29
C PRO A 154 -27.74 5.62 -1.56
N TRP A 155 -28.27 4.76 -0.68
CA TRP A 155 -27.44 3.85 0.15
C TRP A 155 -26.60 2.87 -0.70
N TYR A 156 -27.13 2.47 -1.86
CA TYR A 156 -26.49 1.57 -2.83
C TYR A 156 -25.51 2.29 -3.77
N GLY A 157 -25.40 3.61 -3.70
CA GLY A 157 -24.42 4.36 -4.48
C GLY A 157 -23.00 3.96 -4.12
N MET A 158 -22.11 3.88 -5.12
CA MET A 158 -20.71 3.54 -4.90
C MET A 158 -19.82 4.79 -4.86
N GLU A 159 -18.83 4.76 -3.96
CA GLU A 159 -17.79 5.78 -3.90
C GLU A 159 -17.03 5.85 -5.24
N GLN A 160 -17.04 7.01 -5.89
CA GLN A 160 -16.30 7.21 -7.13
C GLN A 160 -14.82 7.42 -6.82
N ARG A 161 -13.98 6.49 -7.29
CA ARG A 161 -12.54 6.52 -7.09
C ARG A 161 -11.84 6.25 -8.42
N ALA A 162 -10.96 7.15 -8.81
CA ALA A 162 -10.09 6.93 -9.97
C ALA A 162 -9.23 5.67 -9.74
N VAL A 163 -9.04 4.90 -10.80
CA VAL A 163 -8.15 3.74 -10.79
C VAL A 163 -6.73 4.20 -10.45
N ALA A 164 -6.13 3.63 -9.41
CA ALA A 164 -4.76 3.94 -9.04
C ALA A 164 -3.79 3.13 -9.92
N PRO A 165 -2.76 3.77 -10.54
CA PRO A 165 -1.75 3.06 -11.31
C PRO A 165 -0.80 2.24 -10.42
N ILE A 166 -0.71 2.58 -9.13
CA ILE A 166 0.13 1.90 -8.16
C ILE A 166 -0.69 1.62 -6.89
N TRP A 167 -0.51 0.44 -6.31
CA TRP A 167 -1.12 0.02 -5.05
C TRP A 167 -0.07 -0.21 -3.98
N GLY A 168 -0.33 0.23 -2.75
CA GLY A 168 0.39 -0.18 -1.55
C GLY A 168 -0.46 -1.10 -0.68
N ALA A 169 0.05 -2.28 -0.32
CA ALA A 169 -0.69 -3.21 0.56
C ALA A 169 -0.94 -2.60 1.94
N VAL A 170 -2.18 -2.68 2.44
CA VAL A 170 -2.53 -2.14 3.77
C VAL A 170 -1.92 -2.95 4.90
N PHE A 171 -1.83 -4.27 4.71
CA PHE A 171 -1.27 -5.20 5.67
C PHE A 171 -0.07 -5.91 5.06
N ALA A 172 1.01 -6.01 5.83
CA ALA A 172 2.19 -6.79 5.49
C ALA A 172 2.72 -7.52 6.72
N ARG A 173 3.25 -8.72 6.51
CA ARG A 173 4.12 -9.39 7.48
C ARG A 173 5.55 -9.14 6.99
N GLY A 174 6.25 -8.18 7.60
CA GLY A 174 7.53 -7.66 7.11
C GLY A 174 7.39 -6.33 6.36
N ALA A 175 8.11 -6.19 5.25
CA ALA A 175 8.12 -4.96 4.45
C ALA A 175 6.87 -4.81 3.57
N LEU A 176 6.50 -3.56 3.29
CA LEU A 176 5.40 -3.23 2.40
C LEU A 176 5.58 -3.83 1.02
N ARG A 177 4.46 -4.20 0.39
CA ARG A 177 4.43 -4.62 -1.01
C ARG A 177 3.74 -3.54 -1.82
N PHE A 178 4.43 -3.06 -2.85
CA PHE A 178 3.90 -2.11 -3.81
C PHE A 178 3.73 -2.79 -5.16
N ILE A 179 2.61 -2.52 -5.83
CA ILE A 179 2.19 -3.22 -7.04
C ILE A 179 1.89 -2.20 -8.13
N HIS A 180 2.41 -2.43 -9.33
CA HIS A 180 1.98 -1.73 -10.53
C HIS A 180 0.67 -2.34 -11.04
N ASN A 181 -0.39 -1.53 -11.09
CA ASN A 181 -1.71 -1.92 -11.58
C ASN A 181 -1.78 -1.77 -13.11
N ALA A 182 -1.13 -2.68 -13.84
CA ALA A 182 -1.17 -2.69 -15.30
C ALA A 182 -2.57 -3.08 -15.84
N ALA A 183 -3.39 -3.76 -15.04
CA ALA A 183 -4.74 -4.16 -15.41
C ALA A 183 -5.74 -2.99 -15.47
N GLY A 184 -5.45 -1.88 -14.79
CA GLY A 184 -6.38 -0.75 -14.68
C GLY A 184 -7.62 -1.07 -13.82
N TRP A 185 -7.51 -1.97 -12.86
CA TRP A 185 -8.66 -2.36 -12.02
C TRP A 185 -8.82 -1.43 -10.81
N SER A 186 -10.03 -1.31 -10.26
CA SER A 186 -10.23 -0.67 -8.97
C SER A 186 -9.78 -1.58 -7.82
N ASN A 187 -9.57 -1.02 -6.63
CA ASN A 187 -9.22 -1.78 -5.43
C ASN A 187 -10.09 -1.37 -4.24
N LEU A 188 -10.45 -2.35 -3.41
CA LEU A 188 -11.03 -2.07 -2.10
C LEU A 188 -9.95 -1.69 -1.08
N THR A 189 -10.34 -1.52 0.18
CA THR A 189 -9.47 -1.17 1.32
C THR A 189 -8.35 -2.17 1.64
N CYS A 190 -8.20 -3.26 0.88
CA CYS A 190 -7.03 -4.14 0.99
C CYS A 190 -5.75 -3.50 0.43
N PHE A 191 -5.89 -2.43 -0.37
CA PHE A 191 -4.79 -1.61 -0.86
C PHE A 191 -5.08 -0.11 -0.66
N HIS A 192 -4.02 0.68 -0.52
CA HIS A 192 -4.05 2.12 -0.75
C HIS A 192 -3.69 2.42 -2.20
N GLY A 193 -4.41 3.36 -2.81
CA GLY A 193 -4.07 3.90 -4.12
C GLY A 193 -2.98 4.95 -4.01
N ILE A 194 -1.96 4.82 -4.84
CA ILE A 194 -0.86 5.77 -5.02
C ILE A 194 -1.02 6.35 -6.43
N TYR A 195 -1.11 7.67 -6.51
CA TYR A 195 -1.36 8.43 -7.74
C TYR A 195 -0.17 9.37 -7.99
N PRO A 196 0.84 8.94 -8.78
CA PRO A 196 1.93 9.81 -9.17
C PRO A 196 1.42 11.09 -9.84
N PHE A 197 2.12 12.20 -9.64
CA PHE A 197 1.78 13.46 -10.30
C PHE A 197 2.12 13.47 -11.80
N SER A 198 3.08 12.64 -12.21
CA SER A 198 3.39 12.40 -13.62
C SER A 198 2.46 11.33 -14.17
N ASP A 199 2.00 11.51 -15.42
CA ASP A 199 1.23 10.50 -16.16
C ASP A 199 2.12 9.54 -16.97
N ASP A 200 3.45 9.64 -16.86
CA ASP A 200 4.38 8.77 -17.60
C ASP A 200 4.37 7.33 -17.05
N PRO A 201 3.96 6.32 -17.84
CA PRO A 201 3.97 4.93 -17.41
C PRO A 201 5.35 4.40 -17.02
N LEU A 202 6.42 4.88 -17.65
CA LEU A 202 7.79 4.48 -17.29
C LEU A 202 8.14 4.97 -15.89
N LEU A 203 7.74 6.18 -15.53
CA LEU A 203 7.93 6.71 -14.18
C LEU A 203 7.13 5.91 -13.16
N HIS A 204 5.89 5.49 -13.49
CA HIS A 204 5.09 4.65 -12.58
C HIS A 204 5.78 3.31 -12.31
N GLN A 205 6.32 2.67 -13.35
CA GLN A 205 7.03 1.40 -13.24
C GLN A 205 8.35 1.55 -12.48
N ALA A 206 9.15 2.57 -12.80
CA ALA A 206 10.37 2.90 -12.07
C ALA A 206 10.09 3.18 -10.59
N LEU A 207 8.99 3.86 -10.26
CA LEU A 207 8.58 4.11 -8.89
C LEU A 207 8.23 2.81 -8.16
N VAL A 208 7.53 1.88 -8.81
CA VAL A 208 7.24 0.57 -8.21
C VAL A 208 8.52 -0.24 -8.00
N LEU A 209 9.51 -0.15 -8.89
CA LEU A 209 10.82 -0.77 -8.70
C LEU A 209 11.49 -0.20 -7.43
N CYS A 210 11.64 1.12 -7.33
CA CYS A 210 12.24 1.78 -6.16
C CYS A 210 11.50 1.46 -4.87
N LEU A 211 10.17 1.44 -4.88
CA LEU A 211 9.37 1.12 -3.70
C LEU A 211 9.57 -0.33 -3.21
N ASN A 212 10.07 -1.22 -4.07
CA ASN A 212 10.33 -2.63 -3.77
C ASN A 212 11.82 -3.01 -3.76
N CYS A 213 12.75 -2.06 -3.86
CA CYS A 213 14.17 -2.34 -3.61
C CYS A 213 14.43 -2.49 -2.10
N ASP A 214 15.53 -3.14 -1.72
CA ASP A 214 15.72 -3.57 -0.33
C ASP A 214 15.96 -2.37 0.59
N SER A 215 16.64 -1.33 0.11
CA SER A 215 16.87 -0.08 0.87
C SER A 215 15.57 0.62 1.27
N VAL A 216 14.64 0.83 0.32
CA VAL A 216 13.34 1.46 0.59
C VAL A 216 12.42 0.52 1.38
N ARG A 217 12.45 -0.78 1.10
CA ARG A 217 11.68 -1.78 1.87
C ARG A 217 12.10 -1.82 3.33
N ALA A 218 13.40 -1.77 3.62
CA ALA A 218 13.93 -1.71 4.97
C ALA A 218 13.45 -0.44 5.68
N ALA A 219 13.54 0.72 5.02
CA ALA A 219 13.01 1.98 5.55
C ALA A 219 11.51 1.89 5.83
N SER A 220 10.72 1.28 4.93
CA SER A 220 9.26 1.17 5.09
C SER A 220 8.81 0.43 6.36
N ARG A 221 9.64 -0.48 6.90
CA ARG A 221 9.31 -1.22 8.15
C ARG A 221 9.22 -0.31 9.37
N LEU A 222 9.82 0.87 9.30
CA LEU A 222 9.83 1.88 10.35
C LEU A 222 8.59 2.78 10.29
N HIS A 223 7.88 2.72 9.17
CA HIS A 223 6.61 3.40 8.97
C HIS A 223 5.48 2.41 9.29
N GLY A 224 4.31 2.91 9.69
CA GLY A 224 3.16 2.06 10.05
C GLY A 224 3.10 1.65 11.53
N ARG A 225 2.00 0.98 11.88
CA ARG A 225 1.75 0.48 13.24
C ARG A 225 1.94 -1.02 13.27
N VAL A 226 2.73 -1.51 14.23
CA VAL A 226 2.92 -2.95 14.46
C VAL A 226 1.75 -3.48 15.29
N TYR A 227 1.02 -4.45 14.77
CA TYR A 227 0.01 -5.23 15.51
C TYR A 227 0.61 -6.56 15.98
N GLY A 228 -0.07 -7.18 16.96
CA GLY A 228 0.34 -8.47 17.52
C GLY A 228 0.68 -9.51 16.45
N GLY A 229 1.79 -10.22 16.67
CA GLY A 229 2.25 -11.28 15.78
C GLY A 229 3.05 -10.83 14.55
N GLY A 230 3.49 -9.57 14.49
CA GLY A 230 4.34 -9.02 13.41
C GLY A 230 3.55 -8.54 12.20
N LEU A 231 2.26 -8.23 12.38
CA LEU A 231 1.39 -7.72 11.34
C LEU A 231 1.48 -6.19 11.31
N ASN A 232 2.11 -5.64 10.29
CA ASN A 232 2.20 -4.20 10.11
C ASN A 232 0.96 -3.71 9.36
N LYS A 233 0.29 -2.69 9.90
CA LYS A 233 -0.78 -1.97 9.22
C LYS A 233 -0.28 -0.58 8.86
N PHE A 234 -0.54 -0.21 7.62
CA PHE A 234 -0.18 1.09 7.09
C PHE A 234 -1.44 1.86 6.73
N GLU A 235 -1.45 3.15 7.04
CA GLU A 235 -2.44 4.12 6.60
C GLU A 235 -1.84 5.01 5.49
N PRO A 236 -2.66 5.70 4.67
CA PRO A 236 -2.15 6.53 3.57
C PRO A 236 -1.14 7.59 4.03
N ASN A 237 -1.28 8.11 5.26
CA ASN A 237 -0.34 9.08 5.81
C ASN A 237 1.02 8.46 6.14
N ASP A 238 1.10 7.16 6.43
CA ASP A 238 2.36 6.47 6.71
C ASP A 238 3.26 6.41 5.47
N LEU A 239 2.66 6.39 4.27
CA LEU A 239 3.35 6.35 2.99
C LEU A 239 3.95 7.71 2.60
N LYS A 240 3.42 8.83 3.13
CA LYS A 240 3.83 10.17 2.72
C LYS A 240 5.31 10.47 3.01
N GLY A 241 5.78 10.00 4.17
CA GLY A 241 7.15 10.23 4.65
C GLY A 241 8.15 9.18 4.18
N LEU A 242 7.75 8.21 3.36
CA LEU A 242 8.67 7.21 2.83
C LEU A 242 9.65 7.90 1.87
N MET A 243 10.94 7.83 2.17
CA MET A 243 11.97 8.40 1.30
C MET A 243 12.23 7.48 0.10
N VAL A 244 12.21 8.06 -1.10
CA VAL A 244 12.47 7.37 -2.36
C VAL A 244 13.40 8.21 -3.24
N PRO A 245 14.16 7.59 -4.18
CA PRO A 245 14.95 8.36 -5.14
C PRO A 245 14.05 9.35 -5.90
N ASP A 246 14.56 10.55 -6.16
CA ASP A 246 13.85 11.55 -6.93
C ASP A 246 13.87 11.20 -8.42
N LEU A 247 12.84 10.47 -8.87
CA LEU A 247 12.71 10.02 -10.26
C LEU A 247 12.61 11.16 -11.27
N ARG A 248 12.43 12.42 -10.85
CA ARG A 248 12.48 13.58 -11.75
C ARG A 248 13.89 13.83 -12.29
N LEU A 249 14.92 13.27 -11.64
CA LEU A 249 16.33 13.33 -12.04
C LEU A 249 16.72 12.25 -13.05
N ALA A 250 15.86 11.24 -13.25
CA ALA A 250 16.11 10.16 -14.20
C ALA A 250 15.76 10.59 -15.63
N ASP A 251 16.66 10.32 -16.57
CA ASP A 251 16.33 10.47 -17.99
C ASP A 251 15.44 9.31 -18.48
N ARG A 252 14.90 9.44 -19.69
CA ARG A 252 14.00 8.44 -20.27
C ARG A 252 14.65 7.08 -20.46
N ALA A 253 15.95 7.01 -20.73
CA ALA A 253 16.65 5.75 -20.93
C ALA A 253 16.78 4.99 -19.61
N LEU A 254 17.13 5.69 -18.53
CA LEU A 254 17.17 5.11 -17.20
C LEU A 254 15.78 4.66 -16.72
N LEU A 255 14.74 5.48 -16.92
CA LEU A 255 13.36 5.08 -16.60
C LEU A 255 12.93 3.81 -17.37
N ALA A 256 13.34 3.67 -18.64
CA ALA A 256 13.06 2.48 -19.43
C ALA A 256 13.84 1.24 -18.93
N GLU A 257 15.09 1.40 -18.52
CA GLU A 257 15.87 0.32 -17.89
C GLU A 257 15.21 -0.15 -16.59
N MET A 258 14.81 0.78 -15.72
CA MET A 258 14.12 0.48 -14.48
C MET A 258 12.77 -0.22 -14.71
N ALA A 259 12.00 0.23 -15.70
CA ALA A 259 10.74 -0.41 -16.09
C ALA A 259 10.95 -1.85 -16.57
N ALA A 260 11.98 -2.10 -17.41
CA ALA A 260 12.33 -3.44 -17.84
C ALA A 260 12.79 -4.32 -16.67
N HIS A 261 13.56 -3.74 -15.74
CA HIS A 261 14.05 -4.45 -14.56
C HIS A 261 12.93 -4.80 -13.57
N LEU A 262 11.89 -3.98 -13.47
CA LEU A 262 10.68 -4.33 -12.71
C LEU A 262 10.06 -5.63 -13.21
N ALA A 263 9.97 -5.82 -14.54
CA ALA A 263 9.42 -7.04 -15.11
C ALA A 263 10.30 -8.27 -14.80
N LEU A 264 11.63 -8.10 -14.77
CA LEU A 264 12.55 -9.14 -14.35
C LEU A 264 12.35 -9.47 -12.87
N LEU A 265 12.29 -8.47 -11.99
CA LEU A 265 12.09 -8.68 -10.55
C LEU A 265 10.72 -9.32 -10.26
N ASP A 266 9.67 -8.92 -10.97
CA ASP A 266 8.32 -9.52 -10.86
C ASP A 266 8.33 -11.03 -11.19
N ALA A 267 9.11 -11.44 -12.19
CA ALA A 267 9.22 -12.84 -12.60
C ALA A 267 10.02 -13.72 -11.62
N ALA A 268 10.96 -13.14 -10.86
CA ALA A 268 11.77 -13.84 -9.87
C ALA A 268 12.03 -12.93 -8.66
N PRO A 269 11.05 -12.75 -7.75
CA PRO A 269 11.14 -11.79 -6.67
C PRO A 269 12.17 -12.16 -5.60
N GLU A 270 12.59 -13.43 -5.51
CA GLU A 270 13.60 -13.90 -4.54
C GLU A 270 15.03 -13.92 -5.14
N ASP A 271 15.19 -13.51 -6.40
CA ASP A 271 16.51 -13.46 -7.05
C ASP A 271 17.33 -12.28 -6.50
N GLU A 272 18.37 -12.60 -5.71
CA GLU A 272 19.25 -11.63 -5.06
C GLU A 272 19.98 -10.71 -6.06
N ALA A 273 20.35 -11.22 -7.24
CA ALA A 273 21.02 -10.42 -8.25
C ALA A 273 20.07 -9.37 -8.84
N ARG A 274 18.79 -9.74 -9.05
CA ARG A 274 17.75 -8.80 -9.49
C ARG A 274 17.45 -7.76 -8.42
N ARG A 275 17.37 -8.16 -7.15
CA ARG A 275 17.18 -7.22 -6.02
C ARG A 275 18.33 -6.22 -5.94
N ARG A 276 19.58 -6.69 -5.98
CA ARG A 276 20.78 -5.84 -5.96
C ARG A 276 20.79 -4.83 -7.09
N LYS A 277 20.50 -5.27 -8.32
CA LYS A 277 20.41 -4.36 -9.48
C LYS A 277 19.27 -3.34 -9.33
N ALA A 278 18.17 -3.68 -8.66
CA ALA A 278 17.11 -2.71 -8.36
C ALA A 278 17.58 -1.61 -7.39
N ASP A 279 18.36 -1.97 -6.36
CA ASP A 279 18.99 -0.99 -5.47
C ASP A 279 20.04 -0.15 -6.21
N GLU A 280 20.89 -0.75 -7.04
CA GLU A 280 21.88 -0.01 -7.87
C GLU A 280 21.21 1.03 -8.77
N LEU A 281 20.11 0.68 -9.42
CA LEU A 281 19.34 1.62 -10.25
C LEU A 281 18.72 2.75 -9.42
N ALA A 282 18.22 2.44 -8.23
CA ALA A 282 17.69 3.44 -7.31
C ALA A 282 18.78 4.42 -6.84
N GLU A 283 19.98 3.93 -6.57
CA GLU A 283 21.15 4.75 -6.23
C GLU A 283 21.66 5.58 -7.41
N GLU A 284 21.64 5.03 -8.63
CA GLU A 284 22.02 5.77 -9.83
C GLU A 284 21.14 7.01 -10.01
N VAL A 285 19.82 6.87 -9.83
CA VAL A 285 18.91 8.03 -9.85
C VAL A 285 19.30 9.05 -8.80
N ALA A 286 19.55 8.61 -7.56
CA ALA A 286 19.91 9.50 -6.46
C ALA A 286 21.24 10.23 -6.69
N SER A 287 22.20 9.59 -7.37
CA SER A 287 23.52 10.18 -7.67
C SER A 287 23.48 11.32 -8.69
N ARG A 288 22.35 11.53 -9.38
CA ARG A 288 22.16 12.59 -10.39
C ARG A 288 21.69 13.92 -9.79
N GLY A 289 21.48 13.98 -8.47
CA GLY A 289 20.97 15.14 -7.72
C GLY A 289 22.01 15.96 -6.98
#